data_AF-A0A7J8U877-F1
#
_entry.id   AF-A0A7J8U877-F1
#
_cell.length_a   1.000
_cell.length_b   1.000
_cell.length_c   1.000
_cell.angle_alpha   90.00
_cell.angle_beta   90.00
_cell.angle_gamma   90.00
#
_symmetry.space_group_name_H-M   'P 1'
#
loop_
_entity.id
_entity.type
_entity.pdbx_description
1 polymer ?
#
loop_
_entity_poly.entity_id
_entity_poly.type
_entity_poly.pdbx_seq_one_letter_code
_entity_poly.pdbx_strand_id
1 'polypeptide(L)'
;MIIICPAPFLHILVTWLLYKLTGNIPTEIGDLKGLSVLSLQRNRLDGKIPASLGNLVMLRRLDLSYNRLFGEIPTTLANILQLETLDVRNNTLYGNVPS
;
A
#
# COMPACT_ATOMS: atom_id res chain seq x y z
N MET A 1 -6.75 6.98 -10.50
CA MET A 1 -7.57 7.74 -9.55
C MET A 1 -8.48 6.75 -8.84
N ILE A 2 -8.28 6.52 -7.55
CA ILE A 2 -9.12 5.60 -6.77
C ILE A 2 -10.48 6.27 -6.62
N ILE A 3 -11.47 5.82 -7.39
CA ILE A 3 -12.84 6.30 -7.26
C ILE A 3 -13.51 5.42 -6.19
N ILE A 4 -13.80 6.01 -5.03
CA ILE A 4 -14.75 5.44 -4.09
C ILE A 4 -16.14 5.77 -4.64
N CYS A 5 -16.75 4.86 -5.41
CA CYS A 5 -18.11 5.03 -5.91
C CYS A 5 -19.08 4.22 -5.03
N PRO A 6 -20.13 4.84 -4.44
CA PRO A 6 -21.20 4.10 -3.79
C PRO A 6 -22.14 3.56 -4.88
N ALA A 7 -22.17 2.24 -5.08
CA ALA A 7 -23.06 1.60 -6.04
C ALA A 7 -24.24 0.92 -5.34
N PRO A 8 -25.42 0.86 -5.98
CA PRO A 8 -26.41 -0.13 -5.59
C PRO A 8 -26.81 -1.08 -6.73
N PHE A 9 -27.15 -2.31 -6.33
CA PHE A 9 -27.88 -3.39 -7.01
C PHE A 9 -27.14 -4.40 -7.93
N LEU A 10 -26.81 -5.51 -7.28
CA LEU A 10 -26.89 -6.94 -7.67
C LEU A 10 -26.27 -7.49 -8.97
N HIS A 11 -25.80 -6.70 -9.93
CA HIS A 11 -24.93 -7.22 -11.02
C HIS A 11 -23.44 -7.26 -10.64
N ILE A 12 -23.16 -7.01 -9.36
CA ILE A 12 -21.86 -6.62 -8.82
C ILE A 12 -21.16 -7.78 -8.06
N LEU A 13 -21.87 -8.87 -7.76
CA LEU A 13 -21.32 -9.97 -6.93
C LEU A 13 -20.26 -10.81 -7.63
N VAL A 14 -20.31 -10.96 -8.96
CA VAL A 14 -19.31 -11.76 -9.71
C VAL A 14 -18.04 -10.95 -9.98
N THR A 15 -18.17 -9.63 -10.08
CA THR A 15 -17.05 -8.78 -10.46
C THR A 15 -16.15 -8.41 -9.26
N TRP A 16 -16.69 -8.38 -8.03
CA TRP A 16 -15.92 -8.10 -6.80
C TRP A 16 -14.98 -9.23 -6.36
N LEU A 17 -15.18 -10.45 -6.86
CA LEU A 17 -14.27 -11.57 -6.62
C LEU A 17 -13.03 -11.55 -7.55
N LEU A 18 -12.99 -10.67 -8.56
CA LEU A 18 -11.90 -10.63 -9.57
C LEU A 18 -11.13 -9.31 -9.65
N TYR A 19 -11.60 -8.21 -9.05
CA TYR A 19 -10.90 -6.91 -9.15
C TYR A 19 -9.80 -6.76 -8.11
N LYS A 20 -8.65 -7.39 -8.39
CA LYS A 20 -7.39 -6.98 -7.78
C LYS A 20 -7.09 -5.53 -8.17
N LEU A 21 -6.84 -4.67 -7.19
CA LEU A 21 -6.49 -3.26 -7.44
C LEU A 21 -5.26 -3.17 -8.35
N THR A 22 -5.26 -2.24 -9.30
CA THR A 22 -4.17 -2.00 -10.25
C THR A 22 -3.71 -0.55 -10.20
N GLY A 23 -2.53 -0.26 -10.75
CA GLY A 23 -1.94 1.06 -10.76
C GLY A 23 -1.13 1.34 -9.50
N ASN A 24 -0.63 2.57 -9.41
CA ASN A 24 0.26 2.99 -8.34
C ASN A 24 -0.48 3.21 -7.01
N ILE A 25 0.25 3.08 -5.91
CA ILE A 25 -0.17 3.58 -4.61
C ILE A 25 -0.19 5.12 -4.67
N PRO A 26 -1.34 5.78 -4.43
CA PRO A 26 -1.41 7.24 -4.47
C PRO A 26 -0.64 7.89 -3.32
N THR A 27 -0.06 9.07 -3.58
CA THR A 27 0.72 9.82 -2.60
C THR A 27 -0.12 10.33 -1.43
N GLU A 28 -1.41 10.58 -1.67
CA GLU A 28 -2.39 11.15 -0.74
C GLU A 28 -2.68 10.20 0.43
N ILE A 29 -2.36 8.90 0.30
CA ILE A 29 -2.44 7.96 1.43
C ILE A 29 -1.54 8.46 2.59
N GLY A 30 -0.44 9.13 2.28
CA GLY A 30 0.47 9.72 3.27
C GLY A 30 -0.17 10.81 4.13
N ASP A 31 -1.35 11.32 3.79
CA ASP A 31 -2.05 12.36 4.56
C ASP A 31 -2.95 11.79 5.66
N LEU A 32 -3.16 10.47 5.69
CA LEU A 32 -3.98 9.77 6.67
C LEU A 32 -3.22 9.56 7.99
N LYS A 33 -2.82 10.63 8.68
CA LYS A 33 -1.90 10.59 9.84
C LYS A 33 -2.34 9.71 11.01
N GLY A 34 -3.65 9.44 11.15
CA GLY A 34 -4.22 8.57 12.18
C GLY A 34 -4.26 7.09 11.82
N LEU A 35 -3.72 6.68 10.67
CA LEU A 35 -3.78 5.30 10.21
C LEU A 35 -2.83 4.41 11.02
N SER A 36 -3.37 3.37 11.67
CA SER A 36 -2.58 2.38 12.42
C SER A 36 -2.23 1.14 11.59
N VAL A 37 -3.06 0.79 10.61
CA VAL A 37 -2.86 -0.38 9.75
C VAL A 37 -3.15 -0.01 8.30
N LEU A 38 -2.19 -0.26 7.41
CA LEU A 38 -2.34 -0.16 5.96
C LEU A 38 -2.04 -1.52 5.34
N SER A 39 -3.06 -2.13 4.75
CA SER A 39 -3.01 -3.48 4.20
C SER A 39 -3.50 -3.46 2.76
N LEU A 40 -2.57 -3.52 1.81
CA LEU A 40 -2.81 -3.51 0.36
C LEU A 40 -2.38 -4.84 -0.30
N GLN A 41 -2.18 -5.90 0.49
CA GLN A 41 -1.67 -7.16 -0.03
C GLN A 41 -2.60 -7.85 -1.04
N ARG A 42 -1.99 -8.71 -1.87
CA ARG A 42 -2.66 -9.58 -2.87
C ARG A 42 -3.41 -8.83 -3.97
N ASN A 43 -2.95 -7.63 -4.30
CA ASN A 43 -3.45 -6.86 -5.42
C ASN A 43 -2.53 -6.99 -6.65
N ARG A 44 -2.72 -6.13 -7.65
CA ARG A 44 -1.88 -5.99 -8.85
C ARG A 44 -1.32 -4.56 -8.91
N LEU A 45 -1.07 -3.95 -7.75
CA LEU A 45 -0.49 -2.62 -7.67
C LEU A 45 0.94 -2.65 -8.22
N ASP A 46 1.31 -1.63 -8.98
CA ASP A 46 2.62 -1.46 -9.59
C ASP A 46 3.21 -0.09 -9.24
N GLY A 47 4.32 0.27 -9.87
CA GLY A 47 5.04 1.49 -9.52
C GLY A 47 5.91 1.34 -8.27
N LYS A 48 6.42 2.48 -7.80
CA LYS A 48 7.26 2.58 -6.60
C LYS A 48 6.40 2.76 -5.35
N ILE A 49 6.92 2.34 -4.21
CA ILE A 49 6.34 2.68 -2.90
C ILE A 49 6.50 4.20 -2.71
N PRO A 50 5.41 4.97 -2.48
CA PRO A 50 5.51 6.41 -2.29
C PRO A 50 6.25 6.77 -1.01
N ALA A 51 7.19 7.70 -1.08
CA ALA A 51 7.90 8.20 0.10
C ALA A 51 6.97 8.88 1.11
N SER A 52 5.80 9.37 0.66
CA SER A 52 4.78 9.97 1.52
C SER A 52 4.20 9.01 2.56
N LEU A 53 4.31 7.68 2.36
CA LEU A 53 3.92 6.71 3.38
C LEU A 53 4.74 6.86 4.67
N GLY A 54 5.97 7.38 4.58
CA GLY A 54 6.80 7.73 5.74
C GLY A 54 6.19 8.80 6.66
N ASN A 55 5.14 9.50 6.21
CA ASN A 55 4.44 10.48 7.03
C ASN A 55 3.39 9.85 7.97
N LEU A 56 3.14 8.55 7.86
CA LEU A 56 2.14 7.83 8.66
C LEU A 56 2.70 7.46 10.03
N VAL A 57 3.01 8.45 10.85
CA VAL A 57 3.75 8.30 12.12
C VAL A 57 3.07 7.40 13.18
N MET A 58 1.76 7.15 13.05
CA MET A 58 1.00 6.25 13.93
C MET A 58 0.86 4.81 13.38
N LEU A 59 1.47 4.54 12.22
CA LEU A 59 1.32 3.25 11.55
C LEU A 59 2.10 2.16 12.29
N ARG A 60 1.41 1.09 12.65
CA ARG A 60 1.98 -0.09 13.32
C ARG A 60 2.16 -1.25 12.35
N ARG A 61 1.34 -1.33 11.30
CA ARG A 61 1.44 -2.38 10.28
C ARG A 61 1.31 -1.83 8.87
N LEU A 62 2.31 -2.15 8.04
CA LEU A 62 2.31 -1.91 6.60
C LEU A 62 2.46 -3.25 5.87
N ASP A 63 1.42 -3.67 5.15
CA ASP A 63 1.41 -4.92 4.37
C ASP A 63 1.16 -4.59 2.89
N LEU A 64 2.22 -4.66 2.10
CA LEU A 64 2.23 -4.44 0.65
C LEU A 64 2.50 -5.73 -0.11
N SER A 65 2.44 -6.88 0.57
CA SER A 65 2.86 -8.17 0.02
C SER A 65 2.01 -8.63 -1.17
N TYR A 66 2.58 -9.47 -2.04
CA TYR A 66 1.87 -10.02 -3.21
C TYR A 66 1.30 -8.93 -4.14
N ASN A 67 2.16 -8.02 -4.58
CA ASN A 67 1.87 -7.00 -5.61
C ASN A 67 2.95 -7.05 -6.72
N ARG A 68 3.03 -6.02 -7.55
CA ARG A 68 4.03 -5.84 -8.62
C ARG A 68 4.85 -4.56 -8.38
N LEU A 69 5.04 -4.17 -7.11
CA LEU A 69 5.79 -2.98 -6.76
C LEU A 69 7.27 -3.17 -7.09
N PHE A 70 7.93 -2.12 -7.57
CA PHE A 70 9.35 -2.15 -7.93
C PHE A 70 10.09 -0.92 -7.40
N GLY A 71 11.42 -0.94 -7.49
CA GLY A 71 12.26 0.11 -6.93
C GLY A 71 12.77 -0.23 -5.53
N GLU A 72 13.36 0.78 -4.90
CA GLU A 72 13.84 0.68 -3.52
C GLU A 72 12.71 0.94 -2.53
N ILE A 73 12.89 0.40 -1.32
CA ILE A 73 12.05 0.75 -0.17
C ILE A 73 12.41 2.17 0.26
N PRO A 74 11.47 3.13 0.31
CA PRO A 74 11.77 4.51 0.66
C PRO A 74 12.37 4.59 2.06
N THR A 75 13.50 5.30 2.19
CA THR A 75 14.15 5.53 3.49
C THR A 75 13.26 6.29 4.46
N THR A 76 12.28 7.04 3.95
CA THR A 76 11.27 7.73 4.78
C THR A 76 10.40 6.78 5.59
N LEU A 77 10.33 5.49 5.27
CA LEU A 77 9.64 4.51 6.13
C LEU A 77 10.32 4.37 7.50
N ALA A 78 11.60 4.71 7.63
CA ALA A 78 12.30 4.74 8.92
C ALA A 78 11.75 5.82 9.88
N ASN A 79 11.01 6.81 9.36
CA ASN A 79 10.35 7.82 10.20
C ASN A 79 9.16 7.26 10.98
N ILE A 80 8.66 6.07 10.61
CA ILE A 80 7.52 5.43 11.27
C ILE A 80 8.02 4.67 12.50
N LEU A 81 8.31 5.40 13.57
CA LEU A 81 8.90 4.86 14.79
C LEU A 81 8.04 3.80 15.50
N GLN A 82 6.74 3.76 15.19
CA GLN A 82 5.78 2.81 15.76
C GLN A 82 5.58 1.56 14.89
N LEU A 83 6.31 1.40 13.78
CA LEU A 83 6.09 0.30 12.85
C LEU A 83 6.58 -1.03 13.46
N GLU A 84 5.65 -1.96 13.62
CA GLU A 84 5.91 -3.29 14.19
C GLU A 84 6.02 -4.35 13.11
N THR A 85 5.37 -4.14 11.97
CA THR A 85 5.36 -5.09 10.87
C THR A 85 5.42 -4.35 9.54
N LEU A 86 6.46 -4.67 8.78
CA LEU A 86 6.60 -4.31 7.37
C LEU A 86 6.65 -5.61 6.56
N ASP A 87 5.59 -5.91 5.80
CA ASP A 87 5.57 -7.03 4.86
C ASP A 87 5.54 -6.49 3.42
N VAL A 88 6.64 -6.70 2.70
CA VAL A 88 6.78 -6.32 1.29
C VAL A 88 7.08 -7.53 0.40
N ARG A 89 6.94 -8.75 0.92
CA ARG A 89 7.31 -9.98 0.19
C ARG A 89 6.48 -10.16 -1.07
N ASN A 90 7.04 -10.90 -2.03
CA ASN A 90 6.38 -11.20 -3.30
C ASN A 90 6.02 -9.91 -4.09
N ASN A 91 7.02 -9.05 -4.23
CA ASN A 91 7.11 -7.87 -5.12
C ASN A 91 8.44 -7.95 -5.90
N THR A 92 8.75 -6.94 -6.71
CA THR A 92 10.00 -6.80 -7.48
C THR A 92 10.89 -5.69 -6.93
N LEU A 93 10.98 -5.57 -5.61
CA LEU A 93 11.78 -4.56 -4.91
C LEU A 93 13.27 -4.94 -4.89
N TYR A 94 14.15 -3.94 -4.90
CA TYR A 94 15.61 -4.12 -4.81
C TYR A 94 16.23 -3.09 -3.87
N GLY A 95 17.55 -3.20 -3.64
CA GLY A 95 18.29 -2.28 -2.78
C GLY A 95 18.30 -2.73 -1.31
N ASN A 96 18.67 -1.80 -0.43
CA ASN A 96 18.84 -2.08 0.98
C ASN A 96 17.52 -1.88 1.74
N VAL A 97 17.35 -2.65 2.82
CA VAL A 97 16.32 -2.35 3.82
C VAL A 97 16.73 -1.05 4.53
N PRO A 98 15.86 -0.03 4.60
CA PRO A 98 16.18 1.20 5.33
C PRO A 98 16.48 0.92 6.81
N SER A 99 17.55 1.53 7.32
CA SER A 99 17.98 1.49 8.72
C SER A 99 17.60 2.77 9.45
#